data_AF-A0A7J9A725-F1
#
_entry.id   AF-A0A7J9A725-F1
#
_cell.length_a   1.000
_cell.length_b   1.000
_cell.length_c   1.000
_cell.angle_alpha   90.00
_cell.angle_beta   90.00
_cell.angle_gamma   90.00
#
_symmetry.space_group_name_H-M   'P 1'
#
loop_
_entity.id
_entity.type
_entity.pdbx_description
1 polymer ?
#
loop_
_entity_poly.entity_id
_entity_poly.type
_entity_poly.pdbx_seq_one_letter_code
_entity_poly.pdbx_strand_id
1 'polypeptide(L)'
;VWHVADTPKNDKFQFTYFAHKINSFDTAPKKLLASDSRLRPDRFALEKGDLSKAGSEKSRLEERQRAEKRTREAKGHQFTPRWFDLTDEISATPWGDLEIYRFNGKYTEHRATVDSSDGIDEVDLASIEFNPWQYGNLSTE
;
A
#
# COMPACT_ATOMS: atom_id res chain seq x y z
N VAL A 1 31.81 -3.68 -10.01
CA VAL A 1 31.77 -2.39 -9.28
C VAL A 1 30.46 -1.70 -9.62
N TRP A 2 29.70 -1.22 -8.62
CA TRP A 2 28.42 -0.51 -8.81
C TRP A 2 28.64 1.01 -8.67
N HIS A 3 27.87 1.81 -9.42
CA HIS A 3 27.90 3.28 -9.37
C HIS A 3 26.48 3.82 -9.23
N VAL A 4 26.34 4.94 -8.50
CA VAL A 4 25.05 5.62 -8.31
C VAL A 4 24.59 6.32 -9.59
N ALA A 5 23.29 6.32 -9.85
CA ALA A 5 22.69 7.04 -10.98
C ALA A 5 22.53 8.54 -10.67
N ASP A 6 22.45 9.35 -11.73
CA ASP A 6 22.14 10.78 -11.61
C ASP A 6 20.75 11.03 -10.99
N THR A 7 20.60 12.16 -10.33
CA THR A 7 19.35 12.59 -9.71
C THR A 7 18.77 13.83 -10.40
N PRO A 8 17.43 14.03 -10.35
CA PRO A 8 16.81 15.25 -10.83
C PRO A 8 17.39 16.49 -10.16
N LYS A 9 17.68 17.52 -10.95
CA LYS A 9 18.14 18.81 -10.43
C LYS A 9 16.97 19.53 -9.74
N ASN A 10 17.23 20.10 -8.57
CA ASN A 10 16.27 20.89 -7.77
C ASN A 10 14.99 20.13 -7.40
N ASP A 11 15.09 18.83 -7.14
CA ASP A 11 13.95 18.07 -6.64
C ASP A 11 13.48 18.57 -5.27
N LYS A 12 12.17 18.75 -5.11
CA LYS A 12 11.56 19.28 -3.87
C LYS A 12 11.84 18.42 -2.65
N PHE A 13 11.97 17.10 -2.83
CA PHE A 13 12.17 16.13 -1.75
C PHE A 13 13.49 15.35 -1.90
N GLN A 14 14.37 15.81 -2.80
CA GLN A 14 15.66 15.18 -3.11
C GLN A 14 15.53 13.70 -3.55
N PHE A 15 14.44 13.38 -4.24
CA PHE A 15 14.17 12.05 -4.76
C PHE A 15 14.99 11.72 -6.01
N THR A 16 15.33 10.44 -6.16
CA THR A 16 15.88 9.90 -7.41
C THR A 16 14.80 9.78 -8.49
N TYR A 17 15.19 9.63 -9.75
CA TYR A 17 14.24 9.30 -10.83
C TYR A 17 13.47 8.01 -10.55
N PHE A 18 14.10 7.05 -9.88
CA PHE A 18 13.45 5.79 -9.48
C PHE A 18 12.34 6.06 -8.44
N ALA A 19 12.62 6.86 -7.42
CA ALA A 19 11.65 7.17 -6.37
C ALA A 19 10.39 7.87 -6.91
N HIS A 20 10.55 8.78 -7.88
CA HIS A 20 9.40 9.40 -8.58
C HIS A 20 8.50 8.39 -9.29
N LYS A 21 9.07 7.32 -9.84
CA LYS A 21 8.30 6.27 -10.52
C LYS A 21 7.48 5.43 -9.54
N ILE A 22 7.95 5.20 -8.31
CA ILE A 22 7.28 4.32 -7.33
C ILE A 22 5.84 4.80 -7.04
N ASN A 23 5.62 6.11 -6.98
CA ASN A 23 4.30 6.68 -6.67
C ASN A 23 3.48 7.10 -7.91
N SER A 24 4.05 7.02 -9.12
CA SER A 24 3.35 7.45 -10.33
C SER A 24 2.32 6.42 -10.79
N PHE A 25 1.14 6.91 -11.18
CA PHE A 25 0.09 6.13 -11.83
C PHE A 25 0.47 5.68 -13.25
N ASP A 26 1.43 6.32 -13.90
CA ASP A 26 1.94 5.90 -15.21
C ASP A 26 2.60 4.51 -15.15
N THR A 27 3.03 4.10 -13.97
CA THR A 27 3.63 2.78 -13.70
C THR A 27 2.70 1.85 -12.93
N ALA A 28 1.45 2.26 -12.69
CA ALA A 28 0.50 1.45 -11.96
C ALA A 28 0.06 0.26 -12.82
N PRO A 29 -0.02 -0.96 -12.26
CA PRO A 29 -0.66 -2.06 -12.93
C PRO A 29 -2.18 -1.80 -13.07
N LYS A 30 -2.80 -2.40 -14.10
CA LYS A 30 -4.26 -2.36 -14.27
C LYS A 30 -4.95 -2.96 -13.04
N LYS A 31 -6.14 -2.44 -12.71
CA LYS A 31 -6.98 -2.88 -11.57
C LYS A 31 -6.18 -2.92 -10.26
N LEU A 32 -5.77 -1.74 -9.78
CA LEU A 32 -5.12 -1.61 -8.48
C LEU A 32 -6.02 -2.15 -7.37
N LEU A 33 -5.40 -2.81 -6.38
CA LEU A 33 -6.09 -3.10 -5.13
C LEU A 33 -6.34 -1.79 -4.38
N ALA A 34 -7.47 -1.72 -3.66
CA ALA A 34 -7.79 -0.58 -2.80
C ALA A 34 -6.73 -0.32 -1.70
N SER A 35 -5.86 -1.30 -1.42
CA SER A 35 -4.74 -1.17 -0.48
C SER A 35 -3.45 -0.61 -1.10
N ASP A 36 -3.39 -0.37 -2.41
CA ASP A 36 -2.19 0.16 -3.07
C ASP A 36 -1.86 1.57 -2.59
N SER A 37 -0.58 1.82 -2.29
CA SER A 37 -0.13 3.09 -1.72
C SER A 37 -0.29 4.29 -2.65
N ARG A 38 -0.36 4.10 -3.97
CA ARG A 38 -0.60 5.19 -4.93
C ARG A 38 -1.96 5.84 -4.74
N LEU A 39 -2.93 5.10 -4.21
CA LEU A 39 -4.29 5.58 -3.97
C LEU A 39 -4.41 6.43 -2.69
N ARG A 40 -3.35 6.53 -1.88
CA ARG A 40 -3.38 7.28 -0.62
C ARG A 40 -3.66 8.77 -0.84
N PRO A 41 -4.81 9.31 -0.38
CA PRO A 41 -5.22 10.68 -0.67
C PRO A 41 -4.34 11.74 -0.01
N ASP A 42 -3.76 11.43 1.17
CA ASP A 42 -2.84 12.32 1.89
C ASP A 42 -1.51 12.50 1.14
N ARG A 43 -0.97 11.41 0.59
CA ARG A 43 0.25 11.45 -0.26
C ARG A 43 0.00 12.20 -1.57
N PHE A 44 -1.13 11.97 -2.20
CA PHE A 44 -1.51 12.68 -3.43
C PHE A 44 -1.65 14.19 -3.19
N ALA A 45 -2.31 14.61 -2.11
CA ALA A 45 -2.43 16.01 -1.74
C ALA A 45 -1.05 16.66 -1.48
N LEU A 46 -0.16 15.94 -0.79
CA LEU A 46 1.21 16.41 -0.52
C LEU A 46 2.01 16.60 -1.83
N GLU A 47 1.88 15.68 -2.78
CA GLU A 47 2.52 15.77 -4.10
C GLU A 47 2.03 17.00 -4.89
N LYS A 48 0.73 17.33 -4.80
CA LYS A 48 0.14 18.56 -5.36
C LYS A 48 0.48 19.83 -4.58
N GLY A 49 1.14 19.71 -3.43
CA GLY A 49 1.51 20.84 -2.57
C GLY A 49 0.39 21.36 -1.66
N ASP A 50 -0.75 20.67 -1.59
CA ASP A 50 -1.85 21.02 -0.68
C ASP A 50 -1.61 20.43 0.71
N LEU A 51 -0.82 21.16 1.51
CA LEU A 51 -0.44 20.74 2.87
C LEU A 51 -1.63 20.62 3.82
N SER A 52 -2.65 21.47 3.65
CA SER A 52 -3.85 21.46 4.48
C SER A 52 -4.63 20.17 4.27
N LYS A 53 -4.91 19.84 3.00
CA LYS A 53 -5.59 18.60 2.64
C LYS A 53 -4.77 17.35 2.98
N ALA A 54 -3.45 17.39 2.81
CA ALA A 54 -2.59 16.28 3.21
C ALA A 54 -2.71 15.99 4.71
N GLY A 55 -2.72 17.04 5.55
CA GLY A 55 -2.88 16.90 7.00
C GLY A 55 -4.25 16.36 7.42
N SER A 56 -5.33 16.85 6.82
CA SER A 56 -6.68 16.39 7.13
C SER A 56 -6.90 14.93 6.70
N GLU A 57 -6.47 14.56 5.50
CA GLU A 57 -6.56 13.18 5.00
C GLU A 57 -5.71 12.21 5.83
N LYS A 58 -4.48 12.60 6.21
CA LYS A 58 -3.64 11.78 7.10
C LYS A 58 -4.37 11.48 8.41
N SER A 59 -4.99 12.50 9.01
CA SER A 59 -5.74 12.35 10.26
C SER A 59 -6.95 11.42 10.10
N ARG A 60 -7.69 11.55 8.99
CA ARG A 60 -8.82 10.69 8.63
C ARG A 60 -8.41 9.23 8.49
N LEU A 61 -7.32 8.95 7.77
CA LEU A 61 -6.81 7.61 7.53
C LEU A 61 -6.34 6.94 8.84
N GLU A 62 -5.59 7.67 9.67
CA GLU A 62 -5.12 7.15 10.95
C GLU A 62 -6.27 6.86 11.92
N GLU A 63 -7.29 7.72 11.98
CA GLU A 63 -8.44 7.45 12.86
C GLU A 63 -9.25 6.26 12.38
N ARG A 64 -9.42 6.08 11.06
CA ARG A 64 -10.05 4.87 10.49
C ARG A 64 -9.27 3.60 10.86
N GLN A 65 -7.94 3.64 10.77
CA GLN A 65 -7.08 2.53 11.20
C GLN A 65 -7.24 2.23 12.70
N ARG A 66 -7.26 3.26 13.56
CA ARG A 66 -7.47 3.08 15.01
C ARG A 66 -8.85 2.50 15.31
N ALA A 67 -9.89 2.98 14.63
CA ALA A 67 -11.26 2.49 14.80
C ALA A 67 -11.38 1.01 14.42
N GLU A 68 -10.86 0.60 13.26
CA GLU A 68 -10.86 -0.80 12.82
C GLU A 68 -10.09 -1.69 13.81
N LYS A 69 -8.92 -1.24 14.29
CA LYS A 69 -8.15 -1.94 15.32
C LYS A 69 -8.98 -2.15 16.60
N ARG A 70 -9.63 -1.09 17.11
CA ARG A 70 -10.50 -1.18 18.29
C ARG A 70 -11.64 -2.19 18.08
N THR A 71 -12.29 -2.16 16.91
CA THR A 71 -13.36 -3.12 16.58
C THR A 71 -12.85 -4.55 16.47
N ARG A 72 -11.64 -4.74 15.94
CA ARG A 72 -11.00 -6.05 15.84
C ARG A 72 -10.66 -6.64 17.20
N GLU A 73 -10.00 -5.86 18.03
CA GLU A 73 -9.61 -6.26 19.39
C GLU A 73 -10.83 -6.51 20.29
N ALA A 74 -11.88 -5.68 20.19
CA ALA A 74 -13.11 -5.88 20.95
C ALA A 74 -13.84 -7.20 20.62
N LYS A 75 -13.63 -7.73 19.41
CA LYS A 75 -14.15 -9.04 18.98
C LYS A 75 -13.19 -10.20 19.29
N GLY A 76 -12.02 -9.93 19.86
CA GLY A 76 -10.99 -10.94 20.12
C GLY A 76 -10.32 -11.50 18.86
N HIS A 77 -10.49 -10.86 17.71
CA HIS A 77 -9.89 -11.32 16.46
C HIS A 77 -8.44 -10.85 16.34
N GLN A 78 -7.55 -11.72 15.86
CA GLN A 78 -6.17 -11.36 15.57
C GLN A 78 -6.04 -10.73 14.17
N PHE A 79 -5.02 -9.90 13.98
CA PHE A 79 -4.68 -9.39 12.66
C PHE A 79 -3.82 -10.40 11.92
N THR A 80 -4.16 -10.68 10.66
CA THR A 80 -3.35 -11.50 9.77
C THR A 80 -3.15 -10.75 8.45
N PRO A 81 -1.91 -10.55 7.97
CA PRO A 81 -1.67 -9.97 6.66
C PRO A 81 -2.19 -10.90 5.55
N ARG A 82 -2.71 -10.31 4.48
CA ARG A 82 -3.32 -11.06 3.36
C ARG A 82 -2.30 -11.79 2.49
N TRP A 83 -1.20 -11.11 2.17
CA TRP A 83 -0.22 -11.52 1.15
C TRP A 83 1.05 -12.17 1.72
N PHE A 84 1.13 -12.27 3.04
CA PHE A 84 2.27 -12.81 3.74
C PHE A 84 1.78 -13.67 4.90
N ASP A 85 2.50 -14.73 5.20
CA ASP A 85 2.25 -15.56 6.37
C ASP A 85 3.37 -15.31 7.39
N LEU A 86 2.98 -15.17 8.67
CA LEU A 86 3.94 -15.15 9.78
C LEU A 86 4.64 -16.51 9.85
N THR A 87 5.95 -16.51 10.05
CA THR A 87 6.75 -17.71 10.22
C THR A 87 7.18 -17.88 11.67
N ASP A 88 7.65 -19.07 12.04
CA ASP A 88 8.25 -19.32 13.36
C ASP A 88 9.70 -18.79 13.46
N GLU A 89 10.22 -18.20 12.38
CA GLU A 89 11.57 -17.66 12.33
C GLU A 89 11.63 -16.25 12.92
N ILE A 90 12.69 -16.02 13.71
CA ILE A 90 13.00 -14.74 14.30
C ILE A 90 14.42 -14.36 13.87
N SER A 91 14.58 -13.14 13.35
CA SER A 91 15.88 -12.60 12.98
C SER A 91 16.34 -11.58 14.01
N ALA A 92 17.49 -11.84 14.63
CA ALA A 92 18.14 -10.88 15.50
C ALA A 92 18.68 -9.70 14.68
N THR A 93 18.32 -8.48 15.06
CA THR A 93 18.85 -7.25 14.47
C THR A 93 19.44 -6.35 15.55
N PRO A 94 20.24 -5.33 15.19
CA PRO A 94 20.73 -4.33 16.17
C PRO A 94 19.63 -3.59 16.94
N TRP A 95 18.38 -3.65 16.47
CA TRP A 95 17.21 -3.00 17.07
C TRP A 95 16.26 -3.98 17.78
N GLY A 96 16.69 -5.23 17.92
CA GLY A 96 15.91 -6.30 18.56
C GLY A 96 15.55 -7.43 17.61
N ASP A 97 14.88 -8.42 18.18
CA ASP A 97 14.40 -9.61 17.50
C ASP A 97 13.16 -9.26 16.66
N LEU A 98 13.20 -9.58 15.37
CA LEU A 98 12.12 -9.32 14.43
C LEU A 98 11.53 -10.63 13.88
N GLU A 99 10.21 -10.71 13.89
CA GLU A 99 9.45 -11.76 13.23
C GLU A 99 9.69 -11.76 11.71
N ILE A 100 9.81 -12.94 11.12
CA ILE A 100 9.93 -13.10 9.67
C ILE A 100 8.57 -13.43 9.06
N TYR A 101 8.23 -12.71 7.98
CA TYR A 101 7.03 -12.94 7.17
C TYR A 101 7.44 -13.47 5.80
N ARG A 102 6.83 -14.58 5.39
CA ARG A 102 7.07 -15.20 4.07
C ARG A 102 5.96 -14.83 3.11
N PHE A 103 6.33 -14.43 1.90
CA PHE A 103 5.37 -14.19 0.81
C PHE A 103 4.61 -15.49 0.49
N ASN A 104 3.28 -15.42 0.49
CA ASN A 104 2.44 -16.62 0.38
C ASN A 104 1.92 -16.94 -1.04
N GLY A 105 2.35 -16.18 -2.06
CA GLY A 105 1.98 -16.44 -3.46
C GLY A 105 0.60 -15.93 -3.88
N LYS A 106 -0.33 -15.69 -2.94
CA LYS A 106 -1.72 -15.31 -3.23
C LYS A 106 -1.86 -14.02 -4.05
N TYR A 107 -0.92 -13.08 -3.89
CA TYR A 107 -0.93 -11.85 -4.70
C TYR A 107 -0.60 -12.14 -6.17
N THR A 108 0.31 -13.06 -6.43
CA THR A 108 0.67 -13.48 -7.80
C THR A 108 -0.52 -14.17 -8.47
N GLU A 109 -1.23 -15.04 -7.75
CA GLU A 109 -2.46 -15.70 -8.24
C GLU A 109 -3.57 -14.68 -8.54
N HIS A 110 -3.75 -13.69 -7.64
CA HIS A 110 -4.67 -12.58 -7.87
C HIS A 110 -4.31 -11.79 -9.14
N ARG A 111 -3.03 -11.48 -9.34
CA ARG A 111 -2.55 -10.80 -10.55
C ARG A 111 -2.78 -11.60 -11.82
N ALA A 112 -2.50 -12.91 -11.80
CA ALA A 112 -2.74 -13.78 -12.94
C ALA A 112 -4.23 -13.83 -13.32
N THR A 113 -5.12 -13.86 -12.34
CA THR A 113 -6.58 -13.78 -12.55
C THR A 113 -6.99 -12.44 -13.16
N VAL A 114 -6.46 -11.34 -12.63
CA VAL A 114 -6.71 -9.99 -13.17
C VAL A 114 -6.25 -9.88 -14.62
N ASP A 115 -5.04 -10.36 -14.93
CA ASP A 115 -4.45 -10.26 -16.26
C ASP A 115 -5.14 -11.18 -17.27
N SER A 116 -5.72 -12.31 -16.82
CA SER A 116 -6.53 -13.22 -17.65
C SER A 116 -7.96 -12.73 -17.88
N SER A 117 -8.43 -11.75 -17.11
CA SER A 117 -9.76 -11.17 -17.27
C SER A 117 -9.73 -10.07 -18.34
N ASP A 118 -10.06 -10.43 -19.59
CA ASP A 118 -10.10 -9.56 -20.79
C ASP A 118 -11.17 -8.43 -20.77
N GLY A 119 -11.62 -8.00 -19.59
CA GLY A 119 -12.50 -6.85 -19.45
C GLY A 119 -11.76 -5.56 -19.79
N ILE A 120 -12.03 -5.02 -20.98
CA ILE A 120 -11.66 -3.66 -21.43
C ILE A 120 -12.55 -2.63 -20.69
N ASP A 121 -12.55 -2.69 -19.37
CA ASP A 121 -13.02 -1.56 -18.60
C ASP A 121 -11.76 -0.81 -18.20
N GLU A 122 -11.52 0.33 -18.86
CA GLU A 122 -10.64 1.36 -18.32
C GLU A 122 -11.22 1.78 -16.97
N VAL A 123 -10.85 1.05 -15.92
CA VAL A 123 -11.14 1.46 -14.56
C VAL A 123 -10.32 2.72 -14.34
N ASP A 124 -11.00 3.85 -14.34
CA ASP A 124 -10.40 5.13 -13.96
C ASP A 124 -9.73 4.94 -12.60
N LEU A 125 -8.40 4.98 -12.57
CA LEU A 125 -7.62 4.78 -11.35
C LEU A 125 -7.98 5.83 -10.29
N ALA A 126 -8.53 6.99 -10.70
CA ALA A 126 -9.03 8.01 -9.80
C ALA A 126 -10.36 7.63 -9.12
N SER A 127 -11.09 6.62 -9.62
CA SER A 127 -12.34 6.12 -9.03
C SER A 127 -12.14 5.10 -7.92
N ILE A 128 -10.94 4.51 -7.80
CA ILE A 128 -10.64 3.49 -6.79
C ILE A 128 -10.39 4.17 -5.44
N GLU A 129 -11.31 3.99 -4.49
CA GLU A 129 -11.12 4.48 -3.13
C GLU A 129 -10.03 3.68 -2.41
N PHE A 130 -9.07 4.39 -1.79
CA PHE A 130 -8.10 3.76 -0.90
C PHE A 130 -8.79 3.17 0.33
N ASN A 131 -8.74 1.85 0.43
CA ASN A 131 -9.30 1.09 1.53
C ASN A 131 -8.44 -0.15 1.85
N PRO A 132 -7.34 0.01 2.60
CA PRO A 132 -6.53 -1.11 3.08
C PRO A 132 -7.17 -1.88 4.24
N TRP A 133 -8.23 -1.34 4.83
CA TRP A 133 -8.88 -1.82 6.06
C TRP A 133 -10.08 -2.69 5.71
N GLN A 134 -9.81 -3.96 5.40
CA GLN A 134 -10.82 -4.92 4.97
C GLN A 134 -11.31 -5.84 6.10
N TYR A 135 -11.09 -5.47 7.37
CA TYR A 135 -11.57 -6.27 8.49
C TYR A 135 -13.11 -6.43 8.44
N GLY A 136 -13.57 -7.68 8.33
CA GLY A 136 -14.98 -8.03 8.23
C GLY A 136 -15.51 -8.28 6.82
N ASN A 137 -14.75 -7.99 5.76
CA ASN A 137 -15.10 -8.37 4.37
C ASN A 137 -14.71 -9.82 4.05
N LEU A 138 -15.14 -10.77 4.87
CA LEU A 138 -14.95 -12.21 4.63
C LEU A 138 -15.91 -12.77 3.55
N SER A 139 -16.88 -11.97 3.09
CA SER A 139 -17.95 -12.38 2.18
C SER A 139 -17.70 -12.02 0.71
N THR A 140 -16.52 -11.50 0.37
CA THR A 140 -16.14 -11.15 -1.03
C THR A 140 -14.80 -11.76 -1.45
N GLU A 141 -14.31 -12.74 -0.69
CA GLU A 141 -13.14 -13.56 -1.05
C GLU A 141 -13.55 -14.87 -1.73
#